data_AF-A0A6G0WKU5-F1
#
_entry.id   AF-A0A6G0WKU5-F1
#
_cell.length_a   1.000
_cell.length_b   1.000
_cell.length_c   1.000
_cell.angle_alpha   90.00
_cell.angle_beta   90.00
_cell.angle_gamma   90.00
#
_symmetry.space_group_name_H-M   'P 1'
#
loop_
_entity.id
_entity.type
_entity.pdbx_description
1 polymer ?
#
loop_
_entity_poly.entity_id
_entity_poly.type
_entity_poly.pdbx_seq_one_letter_code
_entity_poly.pdbx_strand_id
1 'polypeptide(L)'
;MVEMYAYGAAVANHNIRHTLVKHLGPATPEFQNTEYWQFLDDSMENPCEDLYEPILPADPPVGIHYAMYYGLPGDINQGYMYYKYRIPSDILQCDSLFFKLPPATEWTSITKDFAGDDKKIYWKRHAVWLECTLIKYGNQVLHALKSKLCPHGFNTRQGIILHASQTPKTAMPVP
;
A
#
# COMPACT_ATOMS: atom_id res chain seq x y z
N MET A 1 -17.22 -6.45 10.81
CA MET A 1 -18.15 -6.51 9.65
C MET A 1 -19.57 -6.17 10.09
N VAL A 2 -20.03 -6.68 11.24
CA VAL A 2 -21.34 -6.38 11.85
C VAL A 2 -21.58 -4.88 12.06
N GLU A 3 -20.52 -4.14 12.39
CA GLU A 3 -20.55 -2.71 12.68
C GLU A 3 -20.94 -1.87 11.45
N MET A 4 -20.43 -2.24 10.26
CA MET A 4 -20.73 -1.52 9.02
C MET A 4 -22.17 -1.79 8.55
N TYR A 5 -22.68 -3.01 8.76
CA TYR A 5 -24.08 -3.34 8.48
C TYR A 5 -25.04 -2.61 9.41
N ALA A 6 -24.73 -2.56 10.72
CA ALA A 6 -25.52 -1.83 11.69
C ALA A 6 -25.58 -0.33 11.37
N TYR A 7 -24.42 0.25 11.01
CA TYR A 7 -24.36 1.63 10.52
C TYR A 7 -25.24 1.82 9.27
N GLY A 8 -25.06 0.97 8.25
CA GLY A 8 -25.81 1.03 6.99
C GLY A 8 -27.33 0.96 7.21
N ALA A 9 -27.79 0.06 8.08
CA ALA A 9 -29.20 -0.03 8.44
C ALA A 9 -29.71 1.21 9.18
N ALA A 10 -28.93 1.72 10.14
CA ALA A 10 -29.31 2.92 10.89
C ALA A 10 -29.42 4.15 9.97
N VAL A 11 -28.42 4.40 9.12
CA VAL A 11 -28.43 5.57 8.23
C VAL A 11 -29.55 5.49 7.19
N ALA A 12 -29.85 4.29 6.68
CA ALA A 12 -30.98 4.08 5.78
C ALA A 12 -32.32 4.34 6.48
N ASN A 13 -32.52 3.80 7.69
CA ASN A 13 -33.73 4.01 8.48
C ASN A 13 -33.96 5.48 8.87
N HIS A 14 -32.88 6.24 9.05
CA HIS A 14 -32.94 7.66 9.38
C HIS A 14 -32.85 8.59 8.16
N ASN A 15 -32.90 8.04 6.93
CA ASN A 15 -32.82 8.79 5.68
C ASN A 15 -31.61 9.75 5.62
N ILE A 16 -30.49 9.34 6.22
CA ILE A 16 -29.25 10.09 6.19
C ILE A 16 -28.62 9.92 4.81
N ARG A 17 -28.36 11.04 4.14
CA ARG A 17 -27.72 11.05 2.82
C ARG A 17 -26.21 11.13 2.96
N HIS A 18 -25.50 10.29 2.22
CA HIS A 18 -24.03 10.33 2.14
C HIS A 18 -23.57 11.08 0.90
N THR A 19 -22.42 11.75 1.02
CA THR A 19 -21.68 12.24 -0.13
C THR A 19 -20.54 11.27 -0.41
N LEU A 20 -20.52 10.73 -1.62
CA LEU A 20 -19.39 9.93 -2.09
C LEU A 20 -18.29 10.87 -2.56
N VAL A 21 -17.10 10.68 -2.01
CA VAL A 21 -15.92 11.50 -2.27
C VAL A 21 -14.87 10.65 -2.94
N LYS A 22 -14.35 11.15 -4.05
CA LYS A 22 -13.44 10.42 -4.95
C LYS A 22 -11.96 10.61 -4.60
N HIS A 23 -11.68 11.48 -3.64
CA HIS A 23 -10.33 11.95 -3.34
C HIS A 23 -9.84 11.56 -1.94
N LEU A 24 -10.68 10.91 -1.12
CA LEU A 24 -10.32 10.66 0.28
C LEU A 24 -9.48 9.43 0.48
N GLY A 25 -9.60 8.41 -0.37
CA GLY A 25 -8.78 7.23 -0.22
C GLY A 25 -8.88 6.21 -1.34
N PRO A 26 -7.88 5.34 -1.46
CA PRO A 26 -7.94 4.18 -2.32
C PRO A 26 -8.99 3.20 -1.82
N ALA A 27 -9.76 2.65 -2.75
CA ALA A 27 -10.73 1.59 -2.53
C ALA A 27 -10.29 0.31 -3.25
N THR A 28 -11.00 -0.79 -3.03
CA THR A 28 -10.78 -2.00 -3.84
C THR A 28 -11.06 -1.67 -5.31
N PRO A 29 -10.08 -1.84 -6.21
CA PRO A 29 -10.23 -1.42 -7.61
C PRO A 29 -11.44 -2.05 -8.31
N GLU A 30 -11.89 -3.22 -7.87
CA GLU A 30 -13.02 -3.96 -8.44
C GLU A 30 -14.38 -3.24 -8.34
N PHE A 31 -14.52 -2.29 -7.41
CA PHE A 31 -15.78 -1.57 -7.15
C PHE A 31 -15.88 -0.20 -7.85
N GLN A 32 -15.25 -0.03 -9.02
CA GLN A 32 -15.20 1.25 -9.77
C GLN A 32 -16.57 1.91 -10.02
N ASN A 33 -17.65 1.13 -10.07
CA ASN A 33 -19.00 1.63 -10.33
C ASN A 33 -19.63 2.32 -9.12
N THR A 34 -19.04 2.17 -7.93
CA THR A 34 -19.54 2.76 -6.67
C THR A 34 -18.51 3.66 -6.01
N GLU A 35 -17.21 3.44 -6.26
CA GLU A 35 -16.10 4.15 -5.63
C GLU A 35 -15.04 4.46 -6.69
N TYR A 36 -15.16 5.64 -7.33
CA TYR A 36 -14.24 6.06 -8.37
C TYR A 36 -13.06 6.82 -7.76
N TRP A 37 -11.86 6.29 -7.92
CA TRP A 37 -10.61 6.92 -7.51
C TRP A 37 -9.73 6.98 -8.76
N GLN A 38 -9.33 8.18 -9.16
CA GLN A 38 -8.50 8.44 -10.34
C GLN A 38 -7.36 9.35 -9.91
N PHE A 39 -6.41 8.75 -9.20
CA PHE A 39 -5.26 9.49 -8.69
C PHE A 39 -4.14 9.53 -9.72
N LEU A 40 -3.94 8.44 -10.45
CA LEU A 40 -2.74 8.29 -11.25
C LEU A 40 -2.95 8.80 -12.68
N ASP A 41 -2.01 9.63 -13.12
CA ASP A 41 -1.86 10.00 -14.52
C ASP A 41 -1.20 8.84 -15.29
N ASP A 42 -1.52 8.71 -16.57
CA ASP A 42 -0.91 7.73 -17.47
C ASP A 42 0.60 7.94 -17.62
N SER A 43 1.07 9.19 -17.56
CA SER A 43 2.48 9.58 -17.64
C SER A 43 3.21 9.58 -16.28
N MET A 44 2.57 9.09 -15.22
CA MET A 44 3.21 9.02 -13.91
C MET A 44 4.49 8.17 -13.96
N GLU A 45 5.55 8.69 -13.35
CA GLU A 45 6.83 8.01 -13.16
C GLU A 45 6.69 6.75 -12.30
N ASN A 46 7.67 5.85 -12.37
CA ASN A 46 7.63 4.58 -11.67
C ASN A 46 7.74 4.78 -10.14
N PRO A 47 6.67 4.52 -9.36
CA PRO A 47 6.67 4.77 -7.93
C PRO A 47 7.58 3.83 -7.13
N CYS A 48 8.12 2.79 -7.77
CA CYS A 48 8.99 1.78 -7.15
C CYS A 48 10.48 1.97 -7.53
N GLU A 49 10.82 2.99 -8.32
CA GLU A 49 12.18 3.23 -8.81
C GLU A 49 13.06 3.97 -7.79
N ASP A 50 12.60 5.13 -7.30
CA ASP A 50 13.25 5.81 -6.18
C ASP A 50 13.04 5.02 -4.87
N LEU A 51 14.08 4.83 -4.07
CA LEU A 51 14.03 4.02 -2.84
C LEU A 51 13.44 4.75 -1.62
N TYR A 52 13.30 6.07 -1.68
CA TYR A 52 13.02 6.93 -0.53
C TYR A 52 11.85 7.88 -0.78
N GLU A 53 11.84 8.54 -1.93
CA GLU A 53 10.89 9.61 -2.23
C GLU A 53 9.61 9.05 -2.86
N PRO A 54 8.43 9.29 -2.26
CA PRO A 54 7.16 8.86 -2.84
C PRO A 54 6.81 9.71 -4.05
N ILE A 55 6.38 9.06 -5.13
CA ILE A 55 5.84 9.74 -6.31
C ILE A 55 4.36 9.96 -6.07
N LEU A 56 3.96 11.22 -5.90
CA LEU A 56 2.59 11.58 -5.57
C LEU A 56 1.86 12.13 -6.79
N PRO A 57 0.58 11.77 -6.96
CA PRO A 57 -0.27 12.43 -7.94
C PRO A 57 -0.61 13.86 -7.53
N ALA A 58 -1.19 14.64 -8.45
CA ALA A 58 -1.60 16.02 -8.19
C ALA A 58 -2.57 16.13 -7.01
N ASP A 59 -3.55 15.21 -6.95
CA ASP A 59 -4.51 15.11 -5.85
C ASP A 59 -4.31 13.77 -5.12
N PRO A 60 -3.35 13.67 -4.17
CA PRO A 60 -3.10 12.44 -3.45
C PRO A 60 -4.24 12.11 -2.49
N PRO A 61 -4.54 10.81 -2.28
CA PRO A 61 -5.52 10.41 -1.28
C PRO A 61 -5.08 10.88 0.11
N VAL A 62 -6.00 11.51 0.85
CA VAL A 62 -5.73 12.02 2.20
C VAL A 62 -5.81 10.94 3.30
N GLY A 63 -6.33 9.76 2.97
CA GLY A 63 -6.39 8.61 3.84
C GLY A 63 -6.24 7.31 3.05
N ILE A 64 -5.66 6.29 3.67
CA ILE A 64 -5.51 4.97 3.03
C ILE A 64 -6.23 3.93 3.86
N HIS A 65 -7.15 3.19 3.23
CA HIS A 65 -7.77 2.05 3.86
C HIS A 65 -6.73 0.91 3.97
N TYR A 66 -6.24 0.71 5.19
CA TYR A 66 -5.10 -0.13 5.50
C TYR A 66 -5.36 -1.65 5.48
N ALA A 67 -6.56 -2.07 5.08
CA ALA A 67 -7.02 -3.45 5.22
C ALA A 67 -7.04 -4.26 3.90
N MET A 68 -6.49 -3.73 2.81
CA MET A 68 -6.45 -4.40 1.51
C MET A 68 -5.05 -4.89 1.14
N TYR A 69 -5.00 -5.79 0.18
CA TYR A 69 -3.76 -6.25 -0.44
C TYR A 69 -3.41 -5.37 -1.64
N TYR A 70 -2.19 -4.85 -1.68
CA TYR A 70 -1.71 -4.00 -2.77
C TYR A 70 -0.44 -4.61 -3.39
N GLY A 71 -0.48 -4.90 -4.69
CA GLY A 71 0.64 -5.42 -5.46
C GLY A 71 0.23 -5.90 -6.86
N LEU A 72 1.22 -6.29 -7.69
CA LEU A 72 0.98 -6.73 -9.06
C LEU A 72 0.19 -8.05 -9.17
N PRO A 73 0.46 -9.11 -8.37
CA PRO A 73 -0.20 -10.40 -8.56
C PRO A 73 -1.71 -10.35 -8.27
N GLY A 74 -2.49 -11.15 -9.01
CA GLY A 74 -3.92 -11.33 -8.74
C GLY A 74 -4.20 -12.26 -7.55
N ASP A 75 -3.32 -13.24 -7.32
CA ASP A 75 -3.38 -14.14 -6.17
C ASP A 75 -2.69 -13.47 -4.97
N ILE A 76 -3.44 -13.32 -3.88
CA ILE A 76 -2.93 -12.70 -2.65
C ILE A 76 -1.76 -13.46 -2.03
N ASN A 77 -1.56 -14.73 -2.39
CA ASN A 77 -0.51 -15.59 -1.86
C ASN A 77 0.76 -15.60 -2.71
N GLN A 78 0.85 -14.76 -3.75
CA GLN A 78 1.98 -14.70 -4.66
C GLN A 78 2.61 -13.31 -4.72
N GLY A 79 3.89 -13.28 -5.12
CA GLY A 79 4.68 -12.07 -5.38
C GLY A 79 4.75 -11.06 -4.23
N TYR A 80 5.07 -9.82 -4.58
CA TYR A 80 5.14 -8.72 -3.63
C TYR A 80 3.74 -8.18 -3.35
N MET A 81 3.47 -7.95 -2.07
CA MET A 81 2.18 -7.44 -1.64
C MET A 81 2.25 -6.76 -0.28
N TYR A 82 1.91 -5.49 -0.26
CA TYR A 82 1.65 -4.77 0.97
C TYR A 82 0.36 -5.27 1.63
N TYR A 83 0.47 -5.64 2.91
CA TYR A 83 -0.68 -5.97 3.75
C TYR A 83 -0.34 -5.81 5.23
N LYS A 84 -1.27 -5.26 6.02
CA LYS A 84 -1.03 -4.95 7.44
C LYS A 84 -0.60 -6.14 8.29
N TYR A 85 -1.13 -7.34 8.04
CA TYR A 85 -0.77 -8.53 8.81
C TYR A 85 0.55 -9.18 8.35
N ARG A 86 1.22 -8.60 7.34
CA ARG A 86 2.57 -8.99 6.90
C ARG A 86 3.66 -8.12 7.51
N ILE A 87 3.30 -7.14 8.34
CA ILE A 87 4.29 -6.34 9.04
C ILE A 87 4.76 -7.10 10.28
N PRO A 88 6.08 -7.34 10.42
CA PRO A 88 6.62 -7.99 11.61
C PRO A 88 6.27 -7.21 12.89
N SER A 89 5.92 -7.92 13.96
CA SER A 89 5.51 -7.29 15.22
C SER A 89 6.64 -6.56 15.94
N ASP A 90 7.89 -6.88 15.62
CA ASP A 90 9.10 -6.29 16.17
C ASP A 90 9.65 -5.12 15.36
N ILE A 91 8.94 -4.66 14.31
CA ILE A 91 9.39 -3.60 13.39
C ILE A 91 9.87 -2.30 14.08
N LEU A 92 9.37 -1.99 15.28
CA LEU A 92 9.74 -0.81 16.06
C LEU A 92 11.03 -0.97 16.89
N GLN A 93 11.61 -2.17 16.98
CA GLN A 93 12.88 -2.37 17.68
C GLN A 93 14.01 -1.62 16.97
N CYS A 94 15.01 -1.16 17.74
CA CYS A 94 16.10 -0.32 17.20
C CYS A 94 16.93 -1.04 16.14
N ASP A 95 17.16 -2.34 16.30
CA ASP A 95 17.96 -3.14 15.35
C ASP A 95 17.16 -3.68 14.17
N SER A 96 15.83 -3.56 14.22
CA SER A 96 14.96 -4.02 13.14
C SER A 96 15.20 -3.25 11.84
N LEU A 97 15.24 -3.99 10.75
CA LEU A 97 15.36 -3.49 9.39
C LEU A 97 14.16 -2.63 8.98
N PHE A 98 14.35 -1.84 7.94
CA PHE A 98 13.27 -1.14 7.23
C PHE A 98 12.69 -2.03 6.13
N PHE A 99 11.52 -1.65 5.62
CA PHE A 99 10.91 -2.30 4.47
C PHE A 99 11.78 -2.09 3.23
N LYS A 100 11.93 -3.15 2.44
CA LYS A 100 12.52 -3.10 1.12
C LYS A 100 11.39 -2.99 0.09
N LEU A 101 11.53 -2.06 -0.84
CA LEU A 101 10.60 -1.93 -1.97
C LEU A 101 10.59 -3.21 -2.82
N PRO A 102 9.46 -3.49 -3.48
CA PRO A 102 9.46 -4.50 -4.53
C PRO A 102 10.30 -4.02 -5.73
N PRO A 103 10.68 -4.92 -6.65
CA PRO A 103 11.37 -4.56 -7.87
C PRO A 103 10.59 -3.54 -8.70
N ALA A 104 11.28 -2.56 -9.27
CA ALA A 104 10.68 -1.57 -10.17
C ALA A 104 9.95 -2.18 -11.39
N THR A 105 10.26 -3.43 -11.72
CA THR A 105 9.58 -4.21 -12.75
C THR A 105 8.12 -4.47 -12.44
N GLU A 106 7.68 -4.45 -11.17
CA GLU A 106 6.26 -4.57 -10.81
C GLU A 106 5.41 -3.47 -11.48
N TRP A 107 5.98 -2.27 -11.67
CA TRP A 107 5.31 -1.17 -12.37
C TRP A 107 5.41 -1.30 -13.89
N THR A 108 6.63 -1.50 -14.42
CA THR A 108 6.85 -1.48 -15.88
C THR A 108 6.24 -2.68 -16.59
N SER A 109 6.01 -3.80 -15.88
CA SER A 109 5.47 -5.02 -16.49
C SER A 109 3.95 -5.00 -16.63
N ILE A 110 3.24 -4.10 -15.93
CA ILE A 110 1.76 -4.06 -15.88
C ILE A 110 1.13 -4.08 -17.28
N THR A 111 1.55 -3.16 -18.15
CA THR A 111 0.98 -3.03 -19.50
C THR A 111 1.22 -4.27 -20.35
N LYS A 112 2.36 -4.94 -20.15
CA LYS A 112 2.71 -6.17 -20.86
C LYS A 112 1.94 -7.38 -20.32
N ASP A 113 1.90 -7.55 -19.01
CA ASP A 113 1.34 -8.72 -18.33
C ASP A 113 -0.20 -8.77 -18.42
N PHE A 114 -0.83 -7.62 -18.60
CA PHE A 114 -2.29 -7.48 -18.75
C PHE A 114 -2.69 -6.86 -20.08
N ALA A 115 -1.89 -7.06 -21.13
CA ALA A 115 -2.17 -6.55 -22.47
C ALA A 115 -3.58 -6.97 -22.94
N GLY A 116 -4.38 -5.99 -23.38
CA GLY A 116 -5.76 -6.20 -23.82
C GLY A 116 -6.83 -6.13 -22.72
N ASP A 117 -6.45 -5.86 -21.46
CA ASP A 117 -7.36 -5.63 -20.33
C ASP A 117 -7.08 -4.28 -19.67
N ASP A 118 -7.54 -3.20 -20.31
CA ASP A 118 -7.31 -1.81 -19.86
C ASP A 118 -7.80 -1.57 -18.43
N LYS A 119 -8.91 -2.24 -18.05
CA LYS A 119 -9.48 -2.15 -16.71
C LYS A 119 -8.53 -2.74 -15.67
N LYS A 120 -7.94 -3.91 -15.96
CA LYS A 120 -6.96 -4.54 -15.08
C LYS A 120 -5.62 -3.80 -15.07
N ILE A 121 -5.17 -3.27 -16.20
CA ILE A 121 -3.99 -2.39 -16.27
C ILE A 121 -4.18 -1.20 -15.32
N TYR A 122 -5.32 -0.51 -15.43
CA TYR A 122 -5.66 0.61 -14.57
C TYR A 122 -5.63 0.22 -13.09
N TRP A 123 -6.22 -0.91 -12.73
CA TRP A 123 -6.23 -1.42 -11.35
C TRP A 123 -4.86 -1.74 -10.80
N LYS A 124 -4.03 -2.40 -11.62
CA LYS A 124 -2.71 -2.83 -11.20
C LYS A 124 -1.73 -1.67 -11.09
N ARG A 125 -1.87 -0.63 -11.91
CA ARG A 125 -1.16 0.65 -11.68
C ARG A 125 -1.46 1.20 -10.30
N HIS A 126 -2.73 1.27 -9.94
CA HIS A 126 -3.10 1.81 -8.64
C HIS A 126 -2.65 0.93 -7.46
N ALA A 127 -2.75 -0.39 -7.59
CA ALA A 127 -2.29 -1.32 -6.56
C ALA A 127 -0.78 -1.25 -6.35
N VAL A 128 0.02 -1.24 -7.42
CA VAL A 128 1.49 -1.15 -7.34
C VAL A 128 1.93 0.23 -6.83
N TRP A 129 1.26 1.31 -7.24
CA TRP A 129 1.50 2.63 -6.69
C TRP A 129 1.29 2.67 -5.17
N LEU A 130 0.18 2.12 -4.68
CA LEU A 130 -0.10 2.05 -3.24
C LEU A 130 0.93 1.20 -2.50
N GLU A 131 1.31 0.05 -3.06
CA GLU A 131 2.34 -0.81 -2.47
C GLU A 131 3.64 -0.05 -2.23
N CYS A 132 4.18 0.58 -3.28
CA CYS A 132 5.46 1.28 -3.19
C CYS A 132 5.36 2.54 -2.32
N THR A 133 4.26 3.29 -2.43
CA THR A 133 4.03 4.50 -1.63
C THR A 133 3.85 4.18 -0.14
N LEU A 134 3.11 3.12 0.21
CA LEU A 134 2.92 2.70 1.61
C LEU A 134 4.20 2.16 2.24
N ILE A 135 5.03 1.46 1.48
CA ILE A 135 6.35 1.04 1.94
C ILE A 135 7.24 2.25 2.26
N LYS A 136 7.27 3.25 1.38
CA LYS A 136 8.04 4.49 1.57
C LYS A 136 7.57 5.28 2.79
N TYR A 137 6.26 5.53 2.89
CA TYR A 137 5.70 6.19 4.07
C TYR A 137 5.92 5.38 5.34
N GLY A 138 5.79 4.06 5.27
CA GLY A 138 6.13 3.16 6.38
C GLY A 138 7.56 3.39 6.86
N ASN A 139 8.53 3.41 5.94
CA ASN A 139 9.93 3.68 6.26
C ASN A 139 10.16 5.09 6.84
N GLN A 140 9.49 6.12 6.31
CA GLN A 140 9.57 7.48 6.86
C GLN A 140 9.02 7.54 8.29
N VAL A 141 7.89 6.88 8.55
CA VAL A 141 7.31 6.75 9.90
C VAL A 141 8.25 5.98 10.83
N LEU A 142 8.81 4.86 10.38
CA LEU A 142 9.79 4.10 11.17
C LEU A 142 11.02 4.94 11.50
N HIS A 143 11.54 5.71 10.55
CA HIS A 143 12.65 6.63 10.80
C HIS A 143 12.28 7.70 11.85
N ALA A 144 11.12 8.34 11.70
CA ALA A 144 10.64 9.35 12.64
C ALA A 144 10.38 8.80 14.06
N LEU A 145 9.91 7.56 14.17
CA LEU A 145 9.69 6.89 15.45
C LEU A 145 11.02 6.44 16.08
N LYS A 146 11.85 5.70 15.34
CA LYS A 146 13.11 5.14 15.87
C LYS A 146 14.11 6.23 16.23
N SER A 147 14.16 7.34 15.51
CA SER A 147 14.98 8.50 15.88
C SER A 147 14.64 9.09 17.26
N LYS A 148 13.41 8.89 17.75
CA LYS A 148 12.98 9.31 19.09
C LYS A 148 13.09 8.20 20.13
N LEU A 149 12.89 6.95 19.73
CA LEU A 149 12.82 5.80 20.64
C LEU A 149 14.18 5.13 20.88
N CYS A 150 15.17 5.35 20.02
CA CYS A 150 16.45 4.65 20.03
C CYS A 150 17.63 5.62 20.28
N PRO A 151 17.96 5.92 21.56
CA PRO A 151 18.95 6.95 21.90
C PRO A 151 20.39 6.60 21.50
N HIS A 152 20.67 5.33 21.22
CA HIS A 152 22.00 4.84 20.83
C HIS A 152 22.12 4.59 19.32
N GLY A 153 21.15 5.07 18.53
CA GLY A 153 21.06 4.80 17.09
C GLY A 153 20.11 3.65 16.77
N PHE A 154 19.79 3.51 15.49
CA PHE A 154 18.89 2.49 14.97
C PHE A 154 19.30 2.05 13.57
N ASN A 155 18.86 0.85 13.19
CA ASN A 155 19.13 0.26 11.89
C ASN A 155 18.24 0.91 10.81
N THR A 156 18.89 1.47 9.78
CA THR A 156 18.26 2.11 8.62
C THR A 156 18.26 1.24 7.37
N ARG A 157 18.85 0.03 7.43
CA ARG A 157 18.96 -0.87 6.28
C ARG A 157 17.58 -1.36 5.86
N GLN A 158 17.23 -1.17 4.60
CA GLN A 158 16.04 -1.75 3.98
C GLN A 158 16.27 -3.23 3.65
N GLY A 159 15.47 -4.12 4.23
CA GLY A 159 15.63 -5.57 4.01
C GLY A 159 14.38 -6.42 4.24
N ILE A 160 13.32 -5.86 4.82
CA ILE A 160 12.07 -6.60 5.03
C ILE A 160 11.29 -6.62 3.73
N ILE A 161 11.23 -7.78 3.11
CA ILE A 161 10.50 -7.99 1.86
C ILE A 161 9.08 -8.45 2.21
N LEU A 162 8.08 -7.68 1.80
CA LEU A 162 6.66 -8.02 1.95
C LEU A 162 6.19 -8.95 0.82
N HIS A 163 6.86 -10.08 0.64
CA HIS A 163 6.49 -11.09 -0.36
C HIS A 163 5.52 -12.10 0.25
N ALA A 164 4.45 -12.44 -0.44
CA ALA A 164 3.31 -13.15 0.13
C ALA A 164 3.66 -14.48 0.83
N SER A 165 4.53 -15.28 0.22
CA SER A 165 4.99 -16.57 0.77
C SER A 165 6.29 -16.48 1.58
N GLN A 166 6.97 -15.33 1.58
CA GLN A 166 8.34 -15.17 2.11
C GLN A 166 8.47 -14.01 3.10
N THR A 167 7.34 -13.42 3.50
CA THR A 167 7.34 -12.33 4.48
C THR A 167 7.99 -12.85 5.77
N PRO A 168 9.09 -12.24 6.24
CA PRO A 168 9.75 -12.69 7.44
C PRO A 168 8.84 -12.43 8.65
N LYS A 169 8.84 -13.35 9.62
CA LYS A 169 8.09 -13.17 10.86
C LYS A 169 8.69 -12.10 11.78
N THR A 170 9.96 -11.78 11.55
CA THR A 170 10.77 -10.83 12.32
C THR A 170 11.38 -9.80 11.38
N ALA A 171 11.48 -8.57 11.87
CA ALA A 171 12.18 -7.48 11.21
C ALA A 171 13.70 -7.49 11.49
N MET A 172 14.20 -8.41 12.32
CA MET A 172 15.59 -8.45 12.72
C MET A 172 16.52 -8.90 11.57
N PRO A 173 17.77 -8.40 11.52
CA PRO A 173 18.75 -8.87 10.56
C PRO A 173 19.01 -10.37 10.73
N VAL A 174 18.96 -11.11 9.63
CA VAL A 174 19.39 -12.51 9.59
C VAL A 174 20.88 -12.52 9.20
N PRO A 175 21.71 -13.38 9.84
CA PRO A 175 23.13 -13.54 9.51
C PRO A 175 23.42 -13.86 8.04
#